data_AF-A0A9P8E202-F1
#
_entry.id   AF-A0A9P8E202-F1
#
_cell.length_a   1.000
_cell.length_b   1.000
_cell.length_c   1.000
_cell.angle_alpha   90.00
_cell.angle_beta   90.00
_cell.angle_gamma   90.00
#
_symmetry.space_group_name_H-M   'P 1'
#
loop_
_entity.id
_entity.type
_entity.pdbx_description
1 polymer ?
#
loop_
_entity_poly.entity_id
_entity_poly.type
_entity_poly.pdbx_seq_one_letter_code
_entity_poly.pdbx_strand_id
1 'polypeptide(L)'
;DFEIRKARFRTTSTSSHLVTIKIDGISARAEEVGFWMRAHSGLFRLADEGITSFALDEKGLDIHLDVEVAKDRMESILSLKAVRVNVHKLDYTLRKSKFSWVAWLVKPILRPIVRKVMEKQIATAIADALHTANRELLYARERLRATRIADPNDLVTFFKAIAARLQPEEDPDLYTRVGIAQPGKGVFKGKYAPGSVVKLWNEEAAHAEERILDGSEVRGWRNDVFNLLAV
;
A
#
# COMPACT_ATOMS: atom_id res chain seq x y z
N ASP A 1 32.55 -6.34 9.32
CA ASP A 1 33.56 -6.91 10.21
C ASP A 1 34.02 -8.25 9.65
N PHE A 2 35.29 -8.60 9.83
CA PHE A 2 35.87 -9.81 9.27
C PHE A 2 36.81 -10.44 10.28
N GLU A 3 36.37 -11.55 10.88
CA GLU A 3 37.14 -12.27 11.87
C GLU A 3 37.57 -13.64 11.32
N ILE A 4 38.86 -13.95 11.44
CA ILE A 4 39.41 -15.26 11.14
C ILE A 4 39.87 -15.89 12.45
N ARG A 5 39.24 -17.00 12.85
CA ARG A 5 39.66 -17.79 14.01
C ARG A 5 40.22 -19.13 13.56
N LYS A 6 41.49 -19.39 13.91
CA LYS A 6 42.15 -20.68 13.68
C LYS A 6 41.93 -21.59 14.88
N ALA A 7 41.17 -22.67 14.70
CA ALA A 7 41.06 -23.77 15.66
C ALA A 7 42.05 -24.89 15.32
N ARG A 8 42.28 -25.81 16.27
CA ARG A 8 43.32 -26.85 16.21
C ARG A 8 43.27 -27.74 14.96
N PHE A 9 42.09 -27.87 14.31
CA PHE A 9 41.87 -28.65 13.09
C PHE A 9 41.05 -27.93 11.99
N ARG A 10 40.69 -26.65 12.16
CA ARG A 10 39.84 -25.92 11.20
C ARG A 10 40.04 -24.41 11.31
N THR A 11 40.08 -23.72 10.18
CA THR A 11 39.99 -22.26 10.12
C THR A 11 38.55 -21.87 9.83
N THR A 12 37.96 -21.06 10.70
CA THR A 12 36.61 -20.50 10.50
C THR A 12 36.76 -19.01 10.25
N SER A 13 36.29 -18.56 9.08
CA SER A 13 36.13 -17.14 8.75
C SER A 13 34.68 -16.74 8.94
N THR A 14 34.42 -15.59 9.57
CA THR A 14 33.09 -14.98 9.68
C THR A 14 33.15 -13.58 9.10
N SER A 15 32.32 -13.30 8.09
CA SER A 15 32.18 -11.97 7.49
C SER A 15 30.80 -11.39 7.73
N SER A 16 30.74 -10.17 8.27
CA SER A 16 29.53 -9.36 8.41
C SER A 16 29.68 -8.06 7.64
N HIS A 17 28.67 -7.67 6.87
CA HIS A 17 28.64 -6.40 6.15
C HIS A 17 27.45 -5.58 6.62
N LEU A 18 27.71 -4.34 7.04
CA LEU A 18 26.65 -3.41 7.39
C LEU A 18 26.35 -2.55 6.15
N VAL A 19 25.11 -2.60 5.70
CA VAL A 19 24.60 -1.93 4.52
C VAL A 19 23.55 -0.92 4.96
N THR A 20 23.81 0.36 4.73
CA THR A 20 22.84 1.43 4.94
C THR A 20 22.24 1.83 3.60
N ILE A 21 20.94 1.63 3.45
CA ILE A 21 20.17 2.04 2.26
C ILE A 21 19.38 3.29 2.64
N LYS A 22 19.55 4.36 1.88
CA LYS A 22 18.79 5.61 2.04
C LYS A 22 18.00 5.90 0.79
N ILE A 23 16.71 6.13 0.96
CA ILE A 23 15.81 6.54 -0.10
C ILE A 23 15.16 7.83 0.39
N ASP A 24 15.56 8.94 -0.20
CA ASP A 24 15.14 10.28 0.20
C ASP A 24 14.27 10.92 -0.89
N GLY A 25 13.33 11.77 -0.49
CA GLY A 25 12.55 12.58 -1.43
C GLY A 25 11.43 11.85 -2.17
N ILE A 26 10.87 10.77 -1.61
CA ILE A 26 9.71 10.10 -2.20
C ILE A 26 8.51 11.05 -2.09
N SER A 27 8.03 11.57 -3.23
CA SER A 27 6.83 12.40 -3.30
C SER A 27 5.66 11.62 -3.90
N ALA A 28 4.46 11.90 -3.39
CA ALA A 28 3.23 11.27 -3.88
C ALA A 28 2.06 12.25 -3.76
N ARG A 29 1.24 12.33 -4.80
CA ARG A 29 0.03 13.14 -4.80
C ARG A 29 -1.11 12.33 -5.38
N ALA A 30 -2.27 12.42 -4.77
CA ALA A 30 -3.51 12.01 -5.41
C ALA A 30 -4.56 13.09 -5.18
N GLU A 31 -5.25 13.39 -6.27
CA GLU A 31 -6.30 14.39 -6.30
C GLU A 31 -7.64 13.72 -6.53
N GLU A 32 -8.66 14.27 -5.90
CA GLU A 32 -10.05 13.89 -6.14
C GLU A 32 -10.37 12.41 -5.89
N VAL A 33 -9.72 11.83 -4.87
CA VAL A 33 -9.95 10.46 -4.47
C VAL A 33 -11.28 10.38 -3.72
N GLY A 34 -12.30 9.84 -4.37
CA GLY A 34 -13.57 9.54 -3.73
C GLY A 34 -13.40 8.46 -2.65
N PHE A 35 -13.99 8.67 -1.48
CA PHE A 35 -14.05 7.67 -0.42
C PHE A 35 -15.49 7.44 0.05
N TRP A 36 -15.74 6.23 0.52
CA TRP A 36 -16.96 5.83 1.20
C TRP A 36 -16.58 5.02 2.43
N MET A 37 -17.03 5.46 3.59
CA MET A 37 -16.70 4.88 4.89
C MET A 37 -17.97 4.66 5.68
N ARG A 38 -18.07 3.49 6.31
CA ARG A 38 -19.13 3.18 7.25
C ARG A 38 -18.54 2.51 8.48
N ALA A 39 -18.45 3.27 9.56
CA ALA A 39 -18.06 2.76 10.86
C ALA A 39 -19.31 2.30 11.62
N HIS A 40 -19.38 1.00 11.90
CA HIS A 40 -20.36 0.43 12.82
C HIS A 40 -19.68 0.26 14.17
N SER A 41 -19.76 1.28 15.03
CA SER A 41 -19.31 1.15 16.43
C SER A 41 -20.50 1.37 17.36
N GLY A 42 -21.01 0.29 17.95
CA GLY A 42 -22.05 0.31 18.98
C GLY A 42 -23.32 1.10 18.60
N LEU A 43 -23.73 2.04 19.48
CA LEU A 43 -24.94 2.85 19.32
C LEU A 43 -24.86 3.93 18.21
N PHE A 44 -23.66 4.28 17.73
CA PHE A 44 -23.47 5.35 16.76
C PHE A 44 -23.05 4.78 15.40
N ARG A 45 -24.00 4.75 14.48
CA ARG A 45 -23.76 4.39 13.08
C ARG A 45 -23.21 5.61 12.34
N LEU A 46 -21.90 5.68 12.16
CA LEU A 46 -21.25 6.75 11.42
C LEU A 46 -21.04 6.31 9.98
N ALA A 47 -21.61 7.08 9.05
CA ALA A 47 -21.40 6.88 7.62
C ALA A 47 -20.95 8.21 7.01
N ASP A 48 -19.81 8.19 6.35
CA ASP A 48 -19.25 9.32 5.64
C ASP A 48 -18.92 8.93 4.20
N GLU A 49 -19.10 9.88 3.31
CA GLU A 49 -18.67 9.78 1.93
C GLU A 49 -18.16 11.14 1.52
N GLY A 50 -17.15 11.18 0.67
CA GLY A 50 -16.59 12.45 0.25
C GLY A 50 -15.49 12.27 -0.76
N ILE A 51 -14.80 13.37 -1.03
CA ILE A 51 -13.67 13.43 -1.94
C ILE A 51 -12.49 13.96 -1.14
N THR A 52 -11.39 13.23 -1.15
CA THR A 52 -10.16 13.64 -0.49
C THR A 52 -9.05 13.84 -1.52
N SER A 53 -8.23 14.86 -1.32
CA SER A 53 -6.94 14.96 -2.00
C SER A 53 -5.84 14.88 -0.96
N PHE A 54 -4.75 14.18 -1.27
CA PHE A 54 -3.57 14.11 -0.44
C PHE A 54 -2.33 14.51 -1.24
N ALA A 55 -1.45 15.24 -0.58
CA ALA A 55 -0.18 15.67 -1.13
C ALA A 55 0.94 15.41 -0.12
N LEU A 56 1.95 14.68 -0.58
CA LEU A 56 3.19 14.42 0.13
C LEU A 56 4.30 15.18 -0.62
N ASP A 57 4.53 16.44 -0.23
CA ASP A 57 5.29 17.44 -1.00
C ASP A 57 6.66 17.78 -0.38
N GLU A 58 7.45 18.60 -1.10
CA GLU A 58 8.76 19.15 -0.74
C GLU A 58 9.85 18.09 -0.54
N LYS A 59 9.95 17.57 0.69
CA LYS A 59 10.87 16.48 1.06
C LYS A 59 10.18 15.12 1.08
N GLY A 60 8.85 15.11 1.01
CA GLY A 60 8.05 13.90 0.92
C GLY A 60 8.29 12.91 2.06
N LEU A 61 8.70 11.69 1.70
CA LEU A 61 9.02 10.58 2.58
C LEU A 61 10.49 10.17 2.41
N ASP A 62 11.20 10.08 3.54
CA ASP A 62 12.54 9.52 3.61
C ASP A 62 12.52 8.17 4.36
N ILE A 63 13.20 7.18 3.80
CA ILE A 63 13.33 5.83 4.34
C ILE A 63 14.81 5.50 4.46
N HIS A 64 15.30 5.34 5.69
CA HIS A 64 16.65 4.87 5.97
C HIS A 64 16.61 3.50 6.61
N LEU A 65 17.36 2.58 6.02
CA LEU A 65 17.37 1.18 6.40
C LEU A 65 18.81 0.75 6.70
N ASP A 66 19.04 0.24 7.91
CA ASP A 66 20.33 -0.32 8.31
C ASP A 66 20.19 -1.85 8.37
N VAL A 67 20.81 -2.55 7.42
CA VAL A 67 20.77 -4.01 7.29
C VAL A 67 22.16 -4.58 7.51
N GLU A 68 22.25 -5.60 8.37
CA GLU A 68 23.44 -6.41 8.50
C GLU A 68 23.30 -7.67 7.64
N VAL A 69 24.25 -7.89 6.74
CA VAL A 69 24.36 -9.08 5.90
C VAL A 69 25.45 -9.98 6.48
N ALA A 70 25.07 -11.14 7.00
CA ALA A 70 26.00 -12.11 7.58
C ALA A 70 25.90 -13.44 6.82
N LYS A 71 26.96 -13.81 6.09
CA LYS A 71 26.94 -15.02 5.24
C LYS A 71 27.03 -16.32 6.05
N ASP A 72 27.69 -16.27 7.19
CA ASP A 72 28.08 -17.47 7.95
C ASP A 72 27.16 -17.77 9.15
N ARG A 73 26.18 -16.90 9.43
CA ARG A 73 25.14 -17.20 10.44
C ARG A 73 24.16 -18.23 9.89
N MET A 74 23.84 -19.22 10.74
CA MET A 74 22.86 -20.27 10.44
C MET A 74 21.42 -19.76 10.53
N GLU A 75 21.17 -18.76 11.38
CA GLU A 75 19.82 -18.32 11.77
C GLU A 75 19.33 -17.09 10.99
N SER A 76 20.25 -16.30 10.40
CA SER A 76 19.90 -15.06 9.70
C SER A 76 20.98 -14.68 8.68
N ILE A 77 20.58 -14.50 7.42
CA ILE A 77 21.45 -13.95 6.37
C ILE A 77 21.31 -12.42 6.30
N LEU A 78 20.07 -11.93 6.44
CA LEU A 78 19.72 -10.51 6.53
C LEU A 78 19.16 -10.22 7.92
N SER A 79 19.84 -9.40 8.70
CA SER A 79 19.35 -8.91 9.99
C SER A 79 19.06 -7.41 9.87
N LEU A 80 17.81 -7.05 10.08
CA LEU A 80 17.42 -5.64 10.19
C LEU A 80 17.92 -5.06 11.51
N LYS A 81 18.66 -3.95 11.47
CA LYS A 81 19.11 -3.22 12.67
C LYS A 81 18.19 -2.08 13.03
N ALA A 82 17.85 -1.27 12.05
CA ALA A 82 16.98 -0.12 12.24
C ALA A 82 16.25 0.23 10.93
N VAL A 83 15.00 0.65 11.07
CA VAL A 83 14.23 1.34 10.02
C VAL A 83 13.87 2.71 10.57
N ARG A 84 14.21 3.75 9.82
CA ARG A 84 13.81 5.12 10.13
C ARG A 84 13.00 5.64 8.96
N VAL A 85 11.76 6.00 9.23
CA VAL A 85 10.83 6.56 8.25
C VAL A 85 10.46 7.95 8.73
N ASN A 86 10.60 8.94 7.86
CA ASN A 86 10.25 10.33 8.17
C ASN A 86 9.33 10.87 7.09
N VAL A 87 8.15 11.32 7.49
CA VAL A 87 7.18 11.98 6.62
C VAL A 87 7.26 13.48 6.89
N HIS A 88 7.79 14.26 5.95
CA HIS A 88 8.09 15.69 6.15
C HIS A 88 6.87 16.59 6.04
N LYS A 89 6.06 16.42 5.01
CA LYS A 89 4.90 17.27 4.76
C LYS A 89 3.79 16.47 4.11
N LEU A 90 2.83 16.06 4.95
CA LEU A 90 1.55 15.51 4.51
C LEU A 90 0.49 16.60 4.60
N ASP A 91 -0.11 16.95 3.46
CA ASP A 91 -1.28 17.80 3.38
C ASP A 91 -2.47 17.00 2.85
N TYR A 92 -3.65 17.28 3.41
CA TYR A 92 -4.90 16.68 2.96
C TYR A 92 -6.00 17.75 2.88
N THR A 93 -6.90 17.57 1.91
CA THR A 93 -8.10 18.37 1.76
C THR A 93 -9.30 17.44 1.65
N LEU A 94 -10.39 17.79 2.33
CA LEU A 94 -11.61 17.01 2.36
C LEU A 94 -12.74 17.86 1.79
N ARG A 95 -13.40 17.36 0.75
CA ARG A 95 -14.55 18.00 0.09
C ARG A 95 -15.76 17.07 0.15
N LYS A 96 -16.96 17.65 0.15
CA LYS A 96 -18.24 16.93 0.10
C LYS A 96 -18.44 15.86 1.20
N SER A 97 -17.73 15.96 2.33
CA SER A 97 -17.87 15.05 3.48
C SER A 97 -18.75 15.67 4.57
N LYS A 98 -19.56 14.84 5.24
CA LYS A 98 -20.40 15.26 6.37
C LYS A 98 -19.56 15.71 7.57
N PHE A 99 -18.37 15.16 7.70
CA PHE A 99 -17.42 15.48 8.76
C PHE A 99 -16.35 16.48 8.33
N SER A 100 -16.46 17.09 7.15
CA SER A 100 -15.49 18.09 6.67
C SER A 100 -15.25 19.23 7.66
N TRP A 101 -16.30 19.73 8.32
CA TRP A 101 -16.19 20.78 9.34
C TRP A 101 -15.46 20.30 10.60
N VAL A 102 -15.72 19.07 11.06
CA VAL A 102 -15.02 18.45 12.20
C VAL A 102 -13.56 18.23 11.83
N ALA A 103 -13.31 17.65 10.66
CA ALA A 103 -11.98 17.35 10.14
C ALA A 103 -11.14 18.62 9.97
N TRP A 104 -11.76 19.76 9.65
CA TRP A 104 -11.12 21.07 9.63
C TRP A 104 -10.77 21.54 11.05
N LEU A 105 -11.71 21.44 12.00
CA LEU A 105 -11.48 21.82 13.41
C LEU A 105 -10.34 21.01 14.06
N VAL A 106 -10.31 19.70 13.82
CA VAL A 106 -9.29 18.81 14.40
C VAL A 106 -8.04 18.68 13.53
N LYS A 107 -7.98 19.33 12.36
CA LYS A 107 -6.85 19.28 11.43
C LYS A 107 -5.47 19.48 12.07
N PRO A 108 -5.24 20.48 12.96
CA PRO A 108 -3.93 20.65 13.59
C PRO A 108 -3.51 19.46 14.45
N ILE A 109 -4.46 18.70 15.00
CA ILE A 109 -4.22 17.51 15.83
C ILE A 109 -4.11 16.26 14.96
N LEU A 110 -4.98 16.13 13.95
CA LEU A 110 -5.03 14.96 13.07
C LEU A 110 -3.75 14.85 12.23
N ARG A 111 -3.23 15.97 11.73
CA ARG A 111 -2.04 16.00 10.85
C ARG A 111 -0.80 15.33 11.45
N PRO A 112 -0.33 15.66 12.68
CA PRO A 112 0.82 14.98 13.28
C PRO A 112 0.52 13.51 13.61
N ILE A 113 -0.72 13.17 14.00
CA ILE A 113 -1.10 11.79 14.28
C ILE A 113 -1.02 10.95 13.01
N VAL A 114 -1.66 11.38 11.92
CA VAL A 114 -1.64 10.66 10.63
C VAL A 114 -0.21 10.48 10.14
N ARG A 115 0.61 11.53 10.23
CA ARG A 115 2.05 11.46 9.90
C ARG A 115 2.76 10.35 10.68
N LYS A 116 2.62 10.34 12.01
CA LYS A 116 3.30 9.36 12.88
C LYS A 116 2.78 7.95 12.67
N VAL A 117 1.49 7.79 12.44
CA VAL A 117 0.88 6.51 12.09
C VAL A 117 1.43 6.02 10.75
N MET A 118 1.49 6.87 9.72
CA MET A 118 2.09 6.50 8.44
C MET A 118 3.56 6.08 8.58
N GLU A 119 4.37 6.85 9.31
CA GLU A 119 5.78 6.50 9.58
C GLU A 119 5.89 5.11 10.22
N LYS A 120 5.08 4.84 11.25
CA LYS A 120 5.08 3.55 11.95
C LYS A 120 4.60 2.41 11.05
N GLN A 121 3.53 2.62 10.29
CA GLN A 121 2.97 1.59 9.40
C GLN A 121 3.95 1.23 8.28
N ILE A 122 4.58 2.21 7.65
CA ILE A 122 5.61 1.98 6.63
C ILE A 122 6.82 1.28 7.23
N ALA A 123 7.29 1.70 8.41
CA ALA A 123 8.43 1.07 9.07
C ALA A 123 8.14 -0.40 9.41
N THR A 124 6.93 -0.69 9.91
CA THR A 124 6.48 -2.05 10.24
C THR A 124 6.39 -2.91 9.00
N ALA A 125 5.77 -2.41 7.92
CA ALA A 125 5.67 -3.12 6.65
C ALA A 125 7.05 -3.46 6.05
N ILE A 126 8.00 -2.52 6.10
CA ILE A 126 9.38 -2.76 5.64
C ILE A 126 10.07 -3.81 6.52
N ALA A 127 9.90 -3.73 7.84
CA ALA A 127 10.46 -4.71 8.75
C ALA A 127 9.92 -6.11 8.48
N ASP A 128 8.61 -6.26 8.33
CA ASP A 128 7.97 -7.55 8.06
C ASP A 128 8.38 -8.13 6.70
N ALA A 129 8.50 -7.27 5.68
CA ALA A 129 9.01 -7.66 4.37
C ALA A 129 10.44 -8.19 4.45
N LEU A 130 11.34 -7.53 5.20
CA LEU A 130 12.72 -7.97 5.36
C LEU A 130 12.86 -9.24 6.20
N HIS A 131 12.07 -9.39 7.26
CA HIS A 131 12.04 -10.64 8.04
C HIS A 131 11.55 -11.80 7.17
N THR A 132 10.58 -11.56 6.30
CA THR A 132 10.08 -12.58 5.36
C THR A 132 11.13 -12.89 4.30
N ALA A 133 11.75 -11.88 3.69
CA ALA A 133 12.84 -12.08 2.74
C ALA A 133 14.00 -12.87 3.37
N ASN A 134 14.36 -12.61 4.63
CA ASN A 134 15.39 -13.39 5.33
C ASN A 134 14.99 -14.87 5.49
N ARG A 135 13.75 -15.16 5.89
CA ARG A 135 13.26 -16.56 5.99
C ARG A 135 13.32 -17.28 4.64
N GLU A 136 12.81 -16.64 3.60
CA GLU A 136 12.82 -17.22 2.26
C GLU A 136 14.25 -17.40 1.71
N LEU A 137 15.17 -16.48 2.01
CA LEU A 137 16.58 -16.63 1.65
C LEU A 137 17.27 -17.77 2.40
N LEU A 138 16.90 -18.03 3.67
CA LEU A 138 17.38 -19.18 4.41
C LEU A 138 16.91 -20.49 3.76
N TYR A 139 15.62 -20.59 3.43
CA TYR A 139 15.08 -21.75 2.71
C TYR A 139 15.72 -21.92 1.33
N ALA A 140 15.90 -20.84 0.58
CA ALA A 140 16.59 -20.88 -0.70
C ALA A 140 18.04 -21.36 -0.54
N ARG A 141 18.76 -20.92 0.50
CA ARG A 141 20.12 -21.41 0.80
C ARG A 141 20.13 -22.91 1.13
N GLU A 142 19.17 -23.40 1.89
CA GLU A 142 19.03 -24.83 2.19
C GLU A 142 18.79 -25.64 0.91
N ARG A 143 17.91 -25.15 0.03
CA ARG A 143 17.66 -25.77 -1.28
C ARG A 143 18.87 -25.72 -2.21
N LEU A 144 19.63 -24.62 -2.21
CA LEU A 144 20.85 -24.47 -3.01
C LEU A 144 21.99 -25.37 -2.51
N ARG A 145 22.04 -25.69 -1.20
CA ARG A 145 22.93 -26.73 -0.67
C ARG A 145 22.51 -28.13 -1.13
N ALA A 146 21.21 -28.37 -1.30
CA ALA A 146 20.67 -29.66 -1.73
C ALA A 146 20.68 -29.85 -3.27
N THR A 147 20.61 -28.76 -4.05
CA THR A 147 20.38 -28.81 -5.49
C THR A 147 20.98 -27.57 -6.16
N ARG A 148 22.04 -27.77 -6.95
CA ARG A 148 22.78 -26.70 -7.64
C ARG A 148 22.14 -26.38 -9.00
N ILE A 149 20.90 -25.88 -9.04
CA ILE A 149 20.33 -25.18 -10.20
C ILE A 149 19.31 -24.16 -9.67
N ALA A 150 19.50 -22.87 -9.94
CA ALA A 150 18.49 -21.85 -9.69
C ALA A 150 17.55 -21.79 -10.92
N ASP A 151 16.32 -22.26 -10.76
CA ASP A 151 15.28 -22.22 -11.79
C ASP A 151 14.57 -20.85 -11.74
N PRO A 152 14.36 -20.13 -12.86
CA PRO A 152 13.77 -18.78 -12.86
C PRO A 152 12.40 -18.65 -12.16
N ASN A 153 11.67 -19.76 -12.04
CA ASN A 153 10.36 -19.82 -11.40
C ASN A 153 10.43 -19.61 -9.86
N ASP A 154 11.59 -19.87 -9.24
CA ASP A 154 11.77 -19.74 -7.78
C ASP A 154 11.85 -18.26 -7.36
N LEU A 155 12.38 -17.38 -8.22
CA LEU A 155 12.40 -15.94 -7.98
C LEU A 155 11.00 -15.32 -7.98
N VAL A 156 10.16 -15.72 -8.94
CA VAL A 156 8.77 -15.25 -9.00
C VAL A 156 8.00 -15.72 -7.76
N THR A 157 8.25 -16.95 -7.32
CA THR A 157 7.65 -17.51 -6.11
C THR A 157 8.10 -16.76 -4.86
N PHE A 158 9.39 -16.43 -4.75
CA PHE A 158 9.95 -15.59 -3.70
C PHE A 158 9.29 -14.21 -3.63
N PHE A 159 9.22 -13.49 -4.76
CA PHE A 159 8.56 -12.18 -4.81
C PHE A 159 7.07 -12.27 -4.47
N LYS A 160 6.37 -13.30 -4.95
CA LYS A 160 4.97 -13.56 -4.59
C LYS A 160 4.79 -13.81 -3.10
N ALA A 161 5.68 -14.58 -2.46
CA ALA A 161 5.63 -14.86 -1.03
C ALA A 161 5.81 -13.59 -0.19
N ILE A 162 6.75 -12.72 -0.59
CA ILE A 162 6.94 -11.41 0.06
C ILE A 162 5.69 -10.54 -0.15
N ALA A 163 5.19 -10.44 -1.38
CA ALA A 163 4.02 -9.63 -1.71
C ALA A 163 2.74 -10.09 -0.99
N ALA A 164 2.56 -11.39 -0.82
CA ALA A 164 1.41 -11.96 -0.09
C ALA A 164 1.43 -11.58 1.39
N ARG A 165 2.62 -11.46 2.01
CA ARG A 165 2.75 -11.06 3.42
C ARG A 165 2.57 -9.56 3.65
N LEU A 166 2.81 -8.75 2.62
CA LEU A 166 2.51 -7.31 2.63
C LEU A 166 1.01 -7.01 2.60
N GLN A 167 0.16 -8.01 2.33
CA GLN A 167 -1.29 -7.86 2.50
C GLN A 167 -1.60 -7.91 4.00
N PRO A 168 -2.31 -6.89 4.54
CA PRO A 168 -2.76 -6.91 5.92
C PRO A 168 -3.56 -8.17 6.22
N GLU A 169 -3.44 -8.71 7.43
CA GLU A 169 -4.30 -9.81 7.87
C GLU A 169 -5.78 -9.39 7.76
N GLU A 170 -6.61 -10.28 7.20
CA GLU A 170 -8.03 -10.03 7.03
C GLU A 170 -8.72 -10.01 8.40
N ASP A 171 -8.94 -8.82 8.95
CA ASP A 171 -9.74 -8.62 10.15
C ASP A 171 -11.23 -8.77 9.80
N PRO A 172 -11.98 -9.68 10.45
CA PRO A 172 -13.39 -9.91 10.16
C PRO A 172 -14.26 -8.66 10.30
N ASP A 173 -13.83 -7.67 11.09
CA ASP A 173 -14.60 -6.44 11.34
C ASP A 173 -14.14 -5.25 10.48
N LEU A 174 -13.02 -5.37 9.75
CA LEU A 174 -12.47 -4.30 8.92
C LEU A 174 -12.43 -4.65 7.44
N TYR A 175 -13.44 -4.18 6.70
CA TYR A 175 -13.45 -4.26 5.24
C TYR A 175 -12.79 -3.03 4.63
N THR A 176 -11.61 -3.19 4.02
CA THR A 176 -10.92 -2.12 3.30
C THR A 176 -10.71 -2.51 1.83
N ARG A 177 -10.99 -1.59 0.91
CA ARG A 177 -10.73 -1.80 -0.53
C ARG A 177 -10.27 -0.50 -1.18
N VAL A 178 -9.25 -0.63 -2.02
CA VAL A 178 -8.82 0.40 -2.96
C VAL A 178 -9.00 -0.16 -4.37
N GLY A 179 -9.67 0.58 -5.25
CA GLY A 179 -9.90 0.11 -6.61
C GLY A 179 -10.69 1.10 -7.45
N ILE A 180 -10.60 0.90 -8.77
CA ILE A 180 -11.22 1.78 -9.77
C ILE A 180 -12.67 1.35 -10.03
N ALA A 181 -12.95 0.05 -9.97
CA ALA A 181 -14.26 -0.54 -10.24
C ALA A 181 -14.95 -1.12 -9.00
N GLN A 182 -16.28 -1.15 -9.07
CA GLN A 182 -17.12 -1.73 -8.03
C GLN A 182 -16.85 -3.24 -7.87
N PRO A 183 -16.72 -3.75 -6.63
CA PRO A 183 -16.41 -5.16 -6.37
C PRO A 183 -17.48 -6.17 -6.84
N GLY A 184 -18.73 -5.75 -7.05
CA GLY A 184 -19.87 -6.62 -7.38
C GLY A 184 -20.29 -7.60 -6.26
N LYS A 185 -19.51 -7.71 -5.18
CA LYS A 185 -19.68 -8.64 -4.05
C LYS A 185 -19.32 -7.96 -2.72
N GLY A 186 -19.80 -8.53 -1.61
CA GLY A 186 -19.50 -8.07 -0.24
C GLY A 186 -20.22 -6.77 0.16
N VAL A 187 -19.77 -6.17 1.26
CA VAL A 187 -20.37 -4.95 1.87
C VAL A 187 -20.34 -3.71 0.98
N PHE A 188 -19.48 -3.73 -0.04
CA PHE A 188 -19.32 -2.64 -1.02
C PHE A 188 -20.09 -2.88 -2.33
N LYS A 189 -20.91 -3.94 -2.42
CA LYS A 189 -21.77 -4.18 -3.59
C LYS A 189 -22.74 -3.01 -3.78
N GLY A 190 -22.86 -2.52 -5.01
CA GLY A 190 -23.73 -1.38 -5.31
C GLY A 190 -23.20 -0.02 -4.82
N LYS A 191 -22.01 0.04 -4.19
CA LYS A 191 -21.42 1.30 -3.71
C LYS A 191 -20.38 1.82 -4.70
N TYR A 192 -20.44 3.12 -4.94
CA TYR A 192 -19.46 3.89 -5.69
C TYR A 192 -19.08 5.10 -4.86
N ALA A 193 -17.81 5.47 -4.88
CA ALA A 193 -17.40 6.70 -4.24
C ALA A 193 -17.94 7.93 -4.99
N PRO A 194 -18.17 9.06 -4.30
CA PRO A 194 -18.56 10.30 -4.95
C PRO A 194 -17.55 10.70 -6.03
N GLY A 195 -18.03 11.12 -7.20
CA GLY A 195 -17.17 11.50 -8.35
C GLY A 195 -16.61 10.32 -9.14
N SER A 196 -17.01 9.08 -8.86
CA SER A 196 -16.55 7.91 -9.63
C SER A 196 -17.03 7.97 -11.08
N VAL A 197 -16.08 8.06 -12.02
CA VAL A 197 -16.34 7.96 -13.47
C VAL A 197 -16.91 6.59 -13.84
N VAL A 198 -16.46 5.53 -13.16
CA VAL A 198 -16.94 4.17 -13.41
C VAL A 198 -18.42 3.99 -13.07
N LYS A 199 -18.93 4.73 -12.08
CA LYS A 199 -20.37 4.77 -11.79
C LYS A 199 -21.14 5.25 -13.03
N LEU A 200 -20.72 6.38 -13.60
CA LEU A 200 -21.36 6.97 -14.77
C LEU A 200 -21.25 6.06 -15.99
N TRP A 201 -20.10 5.41 -16.21
CA TRP A 201 -19.97 4.42 -17.28
C TRP A 201 -20.93 3.26 -17.14
N ASN A 202 -21.10 2.72 -15.93
CA ASN A 202 -21.99 1.60 -15.68
C ASN A 202 -23.47 2.00 -15.80
N GLU A 203 -23.85 3.18 -15.33
CA GLU A 203 -25.20 3.73 -15.51
C GLU A 203 -25.49 3.99 -17.00
N GLU A 204 -24.56 4.61 -17.72
CA GLU A 204 -24.69 4.90 -19.15
C GLU A 204 -24.77 3.63 -20.00
N ALA A 205 -24.00 2.59 -19.64
CA ALA A 205 -24.05 1.29 -20.29
C ALA A 205 -25.39 0.58 -20.03
N ALA A 206 -25.94 0.66 -18.81
CA ALA A 206 -27.26 0.09 -18.50
C ALA A 206 -28.38 0.79 -19.30
N HIS A 207 -28.31 2.11 -19.43
CA HIS A 207 -29.29 2.89 -20.22
C HIS A 207 -29.01 2.86 -21.73
N ALA A 208 -27.90 2.28 -22.20
CA ALA A 208 -27.62 2.17 -23.63
C ALA A 208 -28.57 1.19 -24.32
N GLU A 209 -28.94 0.08 -23.65
CA GLU A 209 -29.88 -0.90 -24.20
C GLU A 209 -31.31 -0.33 -24.30
N GLU A 210 -31.77 0.40 -23.28
CA GLU A 210 -33.08 1.08 -23.28
C GLU A 210 -33.17 2.15 -24.40
N ARG A 211 -32.08 2.90 -24.63
CA ARG A 211 -32.03 3.91 -25.70
C ARG A 211 -32.08 3.34 -27.12
N ILE A 212 -31.57 2.12 -27.33
CA ILE A 212 -31.65 1.43 -28.63
C ILE A 212 -33.11 1.00 -28.91
N LEU A 213 -33.86 0.66 -27.85
CA LEU A 213 -35.24 0.18 -27.96
C LEU A 213 -36.25 1.31 -28.15
N ASP A 214 -36.08 2.45 -27.48
CA ASP A 214 -37.07 3.54 -27.50
C ASP A 214 -37.03 4.41 -28.77
N GLY A 215 -36.02 4.30 -29.63
CA GLY A 215 -35.98 4.93 -30.95
C GLY A 215 -36.13 6.46 -30.98
N SER A 216 -36.16 7.14 -29.82
CA SER A 216 -36.48 8.55 -29.70
C SER A 216 -35.24 9.38 -29.40
N GLU A 217 -34.96 10.31 -30.32
CA GLU A 217 -33.95 11.37 -30.27
C GLU A 217 -32.50 10.91 -30.27
N VAL A 218 -31.92 10.93 -31.47
CA VAL A 218 -30.49 10.88 -31.74
C VAL A 218 -29.80 12.09 -31.08
N ARG A 219 -29.55 12.02 -29.76
CA ARG A 219 -28.33 12.58 -29.21
C ARG A 219 -27.22 11.79 -29.90
N GLY A 220 -26.35 12.47 -30.65
CA GLY A 220 -25.32 11.82 -31.47
C GLY A 220 -24.40 10.88 -30.68
N TRP A 221 -23.39 10.31 -31.33
CA TRP A 221 -22.46 9.33 -30.73
C TRP A 221 -21.75 9.76 -29.42
N ARG A 222 -21.88 11.03 -29.01
CA ARG A 222 -21.26 11.63 -27.84
C ARG A 222 -22.18 11.52 -26.62
N ASN A 223 -21.79 10.67 -25.67
CA ASN A 223 -22.45 10.52 -24.37
C ASN A 223 -22.01 11.61 -23.36
N ASP A 224 -22.81 11.82 -22.31
CA ASP A 224 -22.56 12.83 -21.26
C ASP A 224 -21.26 12.57 -20.48
N VAL A 225 -20.77 11.33 -20.49
CA VAL A 225 -19.45 10.91 -19.99
C VAL A 225 -18.31 11.75 -20.58
N PHE A 226 -18.41 12.17 -21.85
CA PHE A 226 -17.36 12.93 -22.54
C PHE A 226 -17.42 14.43 -22.26
N ASN A 227 -18.43 14.91 -21.53
CA ASN A 227 -18.56 16.31 -21.15
C ASN A 227 -17.86 16.64 -19.81
N LEU A 228 -17.28 15.64 -19.14
CA LEU A 228 -16.67 15.77 -17.81
C LEU A 228 -15.24 16.34 -17.81
N LEU A 229 -14.58 16.47 -18.97
CA LEU A 229 -13.21 16.99 -19.09
C LEU A 229 -13.15 18.50 -19.40
N ALA A 230 -14.29 19.19 -19.36
CA ALA A 230 -14.39 20.62 -19.69
C ALA A 230 -14.78 21.47 -18.47
N VAL A 231 -14.06 21.34 -17.35
CA VAL A 231 -14.03 22.33 -16.25
C VAL A 231 -12.64 22.34 -15.63
#